data_AF-H1G012-F1
#
_entry.id   AF-H1G012-F1
#
_cell.length_a   1.000
_cell.length_b   1.000
_cell.length_c   1.000
_cell.angle_alpha   90.00
_cell.angle_beta   90.00
_cell.angle_gamma   90.00
#
_symmetry.space_group_name_H-M   'P 1'
#
loop_
_entity.id
_entity.type
_entity.pdbx_description
1 polymer ?
#
loop_
_entity_poly.entity_id
_entity_poly.type
_entity_poly.pdbx_seq_one_letter_code
_entity_poly.pdbx_strand_id
1 'polypeptide(L)'
;MHGLALETEVSVDDAGVHVDTPAERVSPATLDRFLEQVQGRGVRMAALALGDREAALDVVQDAMTALIVRYRDRPPEAWEPLFWRILQTRIRDVYRRRRVR
;
A
#
# COMPACT_ATOMS: atom_id res chain seq x y z
N MET A 1 -64.82 -15.31 -19.05
CA MET A 1 -65.07 -14.21 -18.12
C MET A 1 -64.09 -14.39 -16.96
N HIS A 2 -62.91 -13.78 -16.81
CA HIS A 2 -62.05 -12.75 -17.39
C HIS A 2 -60.60 -13.26 -17.09
N GLY A 3 -59.51 -13.07 -17.84
CA GLY A 3 -59.05 -11.86 -18.52
C GLY A 3 -57.98 -11.17 -17.65
N LEU A 4 -56.74 -11.07 -18.19
CA LEU A 4 -55.61 -10.16 -17.85
C LEU A 4 -54.55 -10.71 -16.85
N ALA A 5 -53.33 -11.05 -17.30
CA ALA A 5 -52.16 -10.20 -17.63
C ALA A 5 -51.39 -9.81 -16.34
N LEU A 6 -50.22 -10.41 -16.08
CA LEU A 6 -48.89 -9.85 -16.37
C LEU A 6 -48.75 -8.39 -15.92
N GLU A 7 -48.19 -8.16 -14.73
CA GLU A 7 -47.33 -6.99 -14.47
C GLU A 7 -46.16 -7.42 -13.57
N THR A 8 -45.03 -7.60 -14.23
CA THR A 8 -43.69 -7.56 -13.67
C THR A 8 -43.41 -6.10 -13.32
N GLU A 9 -43.27 -5.76 -12.05
CA GLU A 9 -42.60 -4.52 -11.67
C GLU A 9 -41.18 -4.85 -11.19
N VAL A 10 -40.32 -4.92 -12.18
CA VAL A 10 -38.88 -4.70 -12.03
C VAL A 10 -38.70 -3.20 -11.82
N SER A 11 -38.31 -2.79 -10.62
CA SER A 11 -37.77 -1.45 -10.36
C SER A 11 -36.27 -1.52 -10.62
N VAL A 12 -35.84 -1.08 -11.80
CA VAL A 12 -34.44 -0.69 -12.04
C VAL A 12 -34.40 0.82 -11.97
N ASP A 13 -33.89 1.35 -10.86
CA ASP A 13 -33.34 2.69 -10.83
C ASP A 13 -31.82 2.59 -10.80
N ASP A 14 -31.27 2.88 -11.96
CA ASP A 14 -29.87 3.10 -12.29
C ASP A 14 -29.38 4.39 -11.62
N ALA A 15 -28.41 4.28 -10.73
CA ALA A 15 -27.34 5.27 -10.59
C ALA A 15 -26.23 4.65 -9.76
N GLY A 16 -25.21 4.15 -10.46
CA GLY A 16 -23.95 3.75 -9.87
C GLY A 16 -23.36 4.83 -8.98
N VAL A 17 -23.34 4.55 -7.68
CA VAL A 17 -22.24 4.93 -6.81
C VAL A 17 -21.82 3.64 -6.14
N HIS A 18 -20.84 2.97 -6.74
CA HIS A 18 -19.92 2.19 -5.91
C HIS A 18 -19.27 3.23 -5.01
N VAL A 19 -19.91 3.47 -3.86
CA VAL A 19 -19.24 4.02 -2.71
C VAL A 19 -18.07 3.08 -2.54
N ASP A 20 -16.87 3.60 -2.79
CA ASP A 20 -15.62 3.03 -2.30
C ASP A 20 -15.83 2.90 -0.77
N THR A 21 -16.48 1.82 -0.36
CA THR A 21 -16.41 1.31 0.99
C THR A 21 -14.91 1.22 1.23
N PRO A 22 -14.34 2.00 2.16
CA PRO A 22 -12.94 1.84 2.48
C PRO A 22 -12.87 0.44 3.05
N ALA A 23 -12.48 -0.53 2.22
CA ALA A 23 -12.20 -1.88 2.63
C ALA A 23 -11.32 -1.69 3.86
N GLU A 24 -11.88 -2.08 5.01
CA GLU A 24 -11.33 -1.85 6.32
C GLU A 24 -9.90 -2.35 6.28
N ARG A 25 -8.96 -1.44 5.99
CA ARG A 25 -7.56 -1.78 5.87
C ARG A 25 -7.20 -2.11 7.28
N VAL A 26 -7.16 -3.42 7.57
CA VAL A 26 -6.84 -3.96 8.88
C VAL A 26 -5.53 -3.31 9.27
N SER A 27 -5.66 -2.25 10.07
CA SER A 27 -4.51 -1.46 10.45
C SER A 27 -3.75 -2.33 11.43
N PRO A 28 -2.46 -2.57 11.20
CA PRO A 28 -1.70 -3.45 12.06
C PRO A 28 -1.74 -2.87 13.47
N ALA A 29 -2.16 -3.70 14.43
CA ALA A 29 -2.28 -3.27 15.83
C ALA A 29 -0.95 -2.80 16.43
N THR A 30 0.18 -3.17 15.81
CA THR A 30 1.53 -2.78 16.25
C THR A 30 2.43 -2.45 15.06
N LEU A 31 3.45 -1.61 15.31
CA LEU A 31 4.47 -1.26 14.32
C LEU A 31 5.24 -2.50 13.84
N ASP A 32 5.54 -3.45 14.73
CA ASP A 32 6.26 -4.68 14.36
C ASP A 32 5.47 -5.51 13.34
N ARG A 33 4.16 -5.68 13.56
CA ARG A 33 3.28 -6.35 12.60
C ARG A 33 3.21 -5.61 11.27
N PHE A 34 3.18 -4.28 11.31
CA PHE A 34 3.26 -3.48 10.10
C PHE A 34 4.54 -3.78 9.31
N LEU A 35 5.70 -3.74 9.99
CA LEU A 35 7.01 -3.96 9.38
C LEU A 35 7.12 -5.35 8.76
N GLU A 36 6.68 -6.40 9.46
CA GLU A 36 6.61 -7.76 8.93
C GLU A 36 5.77 -7.84 7.65
N GLN A 37 4.60 -7.20 7.63
CA GLN A 37 3.69 -7.20 6.49
C GLN A 37 4.23 -6.47 5.26
N VAL A 38 5.05 -5.43 5.44
CA VAL A 38 5.59 -4.63 4.33
C VAL A 38 6.96 -5.11 3.86
N GLN A 39 7.73 -5.83 4.68
CA GLN A 39 9.09 -6.26 4.34
C GLN A 39 9.16 -6.99 2.99
N GLY A 40 8.39 -8.07 2.82
CA GLY A 40 8.44 -8.88 1.61
C GLY A 40 8.03 -8.09 0.37
N ARG A 41 7.01 -7.22 0.47
CA ARG A 41 6.58 -6.35 -0.63
C ARG A 41 7.62 -5.27 -0.93
N GLY A 42 8.22 -4.66 0.09
CA GLY A 42 9.28 -3.68 -0.04
C GLY A 42 10.52 -4.24 -0.73
N VAL A 43 10.98 -5.43 -0.32
CA VAL A 43 12.16 -6.09 -0.92
C VAL A 43 11.90 -6.44 -2.37
N ARG A 44 10.73 -6.99 -2.70
CA ARG A 44 10.37 -7.27 -4.11
C ARG A 44 10.36 -6.00 -4.96
N MET A 45 9.74 -4.93 -4.47
CA MET A 45 9.70 -3.65 -5.19
C MET A 45 11.10 -3.06 -5.40
N ALA A 46 11.92 -3.05 -4.35
CA ALA A 46 13.28 -2.53 -4.42
C ALA A 46 14.18 -3.39 -5.32
N ALA A 47 14.04 -4.72 -5.29
CA ALA A 47 14.81 -5.62 -6.16
C ALA A 47 14.46 -5.42 -7.64
N LEU A 48 13.17 -5.24 -7.96
CA LEU A 48 12.73 -4.93 -9.32
C LEU A 48 13.27 -3.59 -9.81
N ALA A 49 13.31 -2.57 -8.94
CA ALA A 49 13.90 -1.28 -9.29
C ALA A 49 15.42 -1.40 -9.47
N LEU A 50 16.12 -1.94 -8.48
CA LEU A 50 17.57 -1.85 -8.40
C LEU A 50 18.30 -2.93 -9.21
N GLY A 51 17.63 -4.02 -9.59
CA GLY A 51 18.25 -5.18 -10.26
C GLY A 51 19.25 -5.92 -9.38
N ASP A 52 19.24 -5.67 -8.08
CA ASP A 52 20.21 -6.14 -7.10
C ASP A 52 19.49 -6.44 -5.78
N ARG A 53 19.55 -7.70 -5.36
CA ARG A 53 18.84 -8.18 -4.18
C ARG A 53 19.47 -7.71 -2.88
N GLU A 54 20.79 -7.59 -2.79
CA GLU A 54 21.46 -7.11 -1.59
C GLU A 54 21.17 -5.63 -1.39
N ALA A 55 21.35 -4.82 -2.45
CA ALA A 55 21.00 -3.41 -2.40
C ALA A 55 19.51 -3.18 -2.08
N ALA A 56 18.62 -4.08 -2.52
CA ALA A 56 17.20 -4.03 -2.17
C ALA A 56 16.94 -4.28 -0.68
N LEU A 57 17.63 -5.28 -0.08
CA LEU A 57 17.53 -5.54 1.35
C LEU A 57 18.03 -4.33 2.15
N ASP A 58 19.19 -3.79 1.80
CA ASP A 58 19.77 -2.61 2.48
C ASP A 58 18.82 -1.41 2.44
N VAL A 59 18.25 -1.12 1.26
CA VAL A 59 17.33 0.00 1.08
C VAL A 59 16.03 -0.18 1.87
N VAL A 60 15.52 -1.40 1.96
CA VAL A 60 14.33 -1.69 2.77
C VAL A 60 14.63 -1.55 4.26
N GLN A 61 15.76 -2.06 4.73
CA GLN A 61 16.17 -1.89 6.12
C GLN A 61 16.34 -0.41 6.47
N ASP A 62 17.01 0.36 5.62
CA ASP A 62 17.13 1.82 5.74
C ASP A 62 15.76 2.51 5.88
N ALA A 63 14.78 2.06 5.10
CA ALA A 63 13.43 2.61 5.13
C ALA A 63 12.69 2.25 6.43
N MET A 64 12.80 1.00 6.88
CA MET A 64 12.24 0.53 8.15
C MET A 64 12.85 1.27 9.34
N THR A 65 14.18 1.37 9.41
CA THR A 65 14.87 2.12 10.46
C THR A 65 14.45 3.58 10.47
N ALA A 66 14.35 4.23 9.30
CA ALA A 66 13.90 5.61 9.21
C ALA A 66 12.45 5.79 9.70
N LEU A 67 11.57 4.82 9.42
CA LEU A 67 10.20 4.82 9.94
C LEU A 67 10.18 4.72 11.47
N ILE A 68 10.89 3.75 12.04
CA ILE A 68 10.96 3.52 13.49
C ILE A 68 11.52 4.75 14.20
N VAL A 69 12.64 5.29 13.73
CA VAL A 69 13.34 6.40 14.41
C VAL A 69 12.54 7.70 14.38
N ARG A 70 11.82 7.97 13.29
CA ARG A 70 11.24 9.31 13.04
C ARG A 70 9.72 9.35 13.16
N TYR A 71 9.05 8.21 13.07
CA TYR A 71 7.60 8.14 12.89
C TYR A 71 6.91 7.04 13.70
N ARG A 72 7.59 6.36 14.63
CA ARG A 72 6.99 5.32 15.48
C ARG A 72 5.75 5.78 16.26
N ASP A 73 5.72 7.05 16.68
CA ASP A 73 4.63 7.61 17.49
C ASP A 73 3.47 8.15 16.64
N ARG A 74 3.51 7.93 15.32
CA ARG A 74 2.40 8.24 14.43
C ARG A 74 1.29 7.20 14.57
N PRO A 75 0.03 7.58 14.30
CA PRO A 75 -1.07 6.61 14.31
C PRO A 75 -0.85 5.54 13.22
N PRO A 76 -1.33 4.29 13.43
CA PRO A 76 -1.05 3.16 12.54
C PRO A 76 -1.38 3.39 11.05
N GLU A 77 -2.43 4.16 10.78
CA GLU A 77 -2.90 4.49 9.43
C GLU A 77 -1.88 5.34 8.66
N ALA A 78 -0.98 6.03 9.36
CA ALA A 78 0.07 6.84 8.74
C ALA A 78 1.31 6.01 8.36
N TRP A 79 1.54 4.84 8.96
CA TRP A 79 2.79 4.09 8.75
C TRP A 79 2.94 3.58 7.33
N GLU A 80 1.88 3.05 6.73
CA GLU A 80 1.91 2.54 5.36
C GLU A 80 2.32 3.61 4.33
N PRO A 81 1.63 4.75 4.21
CA PRO A 81 2.03 5.78 3.25
C PRO A 81 3.42 6.36 3.55
N LEU A 82 3.82 6.46 4.83
CA LEU A 82 5.15 6.92 5.21
C LEU A 82 6.25 5.94 4.78
N PHE A 83 6.07 4.65 5.03
CA PHE A 83 7.02 3.61 4.62
C PHE A 83 7.25 3.64 3.11
N TRP A 84 6.18 3.63 2.31
CA TRP A 84 6.29 3.63 0.85
C TRP A 84 6.94 4.90 0.32
N ARG A 85 6.69 6.07 0.94
CA ARG A 85 7.36 7.33 0.58
C ARG A 85 8.86 7.29 0.91
N ILE A 86 9.23 6.80 2.09
CA ILE A 86 10.63 6.65 2.49
C ILE A 86 11.34 5.70 1.53
N LEU A 87 10.76 4.53 1.27
CA LEU A 87 11.35 3.51 0.41
C LEU A 87 11.62 4.06 -1.01
N GLN A 88 10.64 4.72 -1.61
CA GLN A 88 10.79 5.34 -2.93
C GLN A 88 11.90 6.40 -2.95
N THR A 89 12.03 7.18 -1.87
CA THR A 89 13.09 8.18 -1.74
C THR A 89 14.46 7.51 -1.71
N ARG A 90 14.62 6.43 -0.92
CA ARG A 90 15.88 5.68 -0.83
C ARG A 90 16.27 5.00 -2.13
N ILE A 91 15.32 4.36 -2.83
CA ILE A 91 15.55 3.78 -4.16
C ILE A 91 16.07 4.86 -5.13
N ARG A 92 15.43 6.04 -5.16
CA ARG A 92 15.85 7.16 -6.01
C ARG A 92 17.28 7.64 -5.70
N ASP A 93 17.63 7.70 -4.43
CA ASP A 93 18.97 8.11 -4.02
C ASP A 93 20.05 7.10 -4.43
N VAL A 94 19.75 5.80 -4.45
CA VAL A 94 20.66 4.78 -5.00
C VAL A 94 20.90 5.02 -6.49
N TYR A 95 19.85 5.27 -7.29
CA TYR A 95 20.04 5.61 -8.70
C TYR A 95 20.88 6.87 -8.90
N ARG A 96 20.66 7.90 -8.08
CA ARG A 96 21.43 9.15 -8.14
C ARG A 96 22.92 8.88 -7.91
N ARG A 97 23.26 8.05 -6.91
CA ARG A 97 24.65 7.67 -6.60
C ARG A 97 25.29 6.78 -7.66
N ARG A 98 24.52 5.93 -8.34
CA ARG A 98 25.01 5.08 -9.45
C ARG A 98 25.35 5.89 -10.70
N ARG A 99 24.67 7.01 -10.95
CA ARG A 99 24.91 7.89 -12.12
C ARG A 99 26.08 8.85 -11.96
N VAL A 100 26.51 9.10 -10.72
CA VAL A 100 27.64 10.01 -10.40
C VAL A 100 28.98 9.27 -10.42
N ARG A 101 28.96 7.94 -10.54
CA ARG A 101 30.14 7.08 -10.72
C ARG A 101 30.20 6.64 -12.18
#